data_AF-A0A6F8E832-F1
#
_entry.id   AF-A0A6F8E832-F1
#
_cell.length_a   1.000
_cell.length_b   1.000
_cell.length_c   1.000
_cell.angle_alpha   90.00
_cell.angle_beta   90.00
_cell.angle_gamma   90.00
#
_symmetry.space_group_name_H-M   'P 1'
#
loop_
_entity.id
_entity.type
_entity.pdbx_description
1 polymer ?
#
loop_
_entity_poly.entity_id
_entity_poly.type
_entity_poly.pdbx_seq_one_letter_code
_entity_poly.pdbx_strand_id
1 'polypeptide(L)'
;MNWNKVSPTIDTRFDTPSNGTNSHPELHRSITPREAARIQSFRDNYIFYGNKTSVCKQIGNAVPPLLALALGKAILKSLKK
;
A
#
# COMPACT_ATOMS: atom_id res chain seq x y z
N MET A 1 -10.85 -3.22 -8.25
CA MET A 1 -10.00 -4.38 -7.89
C MET A 1 -10.73 -5.67 -8.20
N ASN A 2 -9.99 -6.78 -8.30
CA ASN A 2 -10.54 -8.12 -8.53
C ASN A 2 -9.77 -9.10 -7.63
N TRP A 3 -10.46 -10.00 -6.95
CA TRP A 3 -9.86 -10.96 -6.03
C TRP A 3 -8.79 -11.85 -6.65
N ASN A 4 -8.92 -12.17 -7.94
CA ASN A 4 -8.04 -13.08 -8.67
C ASN A 4 -6.94 -12.36 -9.47
N LYS A 5 -6.81 -11.03 -9.33
CA LYS A 5 -5.79 -10.24 -10.02
C LYS A 5 -4.94 -9.49 -9.02
N VAL A 6 -3.69 -9.22 -9.42
CA VAL A 6 -2.81 -8.34 -8.65
C VAL A 6 -3.43 -6.95 -8.52
N SER A 7 -3.17 -6.30 -7.39
CA SER A 7 -3.59 -4.92 -7.18
C SER A 7 -2.94 -4.01 -8.22
N PRO A 8 -3.66 -3.01 -8.76
CA PRO A 8 -3.02 -1.87 -9.42
C PRO A 8 -2.13 -1.12 -8.42
N THR A 9 -1.29 -0.22 -8.93
CA THR A 9 -0.46 0.66 -8.10
C THR A 9 -1.32 1.46 -7.13
N ILE A 10 -1.01 1.35 -5.84
CA ILE A 10 -1.61 2.17 -4.79
C ILE A 10 -0.93 3.53 -4.82
N ASP A 11 -1.62 4.52 -5.36
CA ASP A 11 -1.17 5.90 -5.49
C ASP A 11 -1.58 6.74 -4.26
N THR A 12 -1.47 8.06 -4.33
CA THR A 12 -1.84 8.93 -3.20
C THR A 12 -3.34 9.26 -3.13
N ARG A 13 -4.11 8.97 -4.19
CA ARG A 13 -5.55 9.24 -4.29
C ARG A 13 -6.36 8.00 -4.63
N PHE A 14 -6.01 6.86 -4.06
CA PHE A 14 -6.77 5.61 -4.20
C PHE A 14 -8.18 5.68 -3.60
N ASP A 15 -8.49 6.72 -2.82
CA ASP A 15 -9.80 6.93 -2.22
C ASP A 15 -10.83 7.52 -3.19
N THR A 16 -10.38 8.03 -4.34
CA THR A 16 -11.26 8.60 -5.38
C THR A 16 -11.49 7.59 -6.52
N PRO A 17 -12.75 7.22 -6.84
CA PRO A 17 -13.03 6.23 -7.89
C PRO A 17 -12.55 6.63 -9.29
N SER A 18 -12.42 7.94 -9.57
CA SER A 18 -11.99 8.43 -10.88
C SER A 18 -10.49 8.27 -11.15
N ASN A 19 -9.67 8.05 -10.10
CA ASN A 19 -8.22 8.09 -10.21
C ASN A 19 -7.58 6.73 -10.56
N GLY A 20 -8.40 5.68 -10.74
CA GLY A 20 -7.92 4.36 -11.15
C GLY A 20 -8.81 3.21 -10.68
N THR A 21 -8.32 1.98 -10.83
CA THR A 21 -9.05 0.73 -10.55
C THR A 21 -9.11 0.34 -9.06
N ASN A 22 -9.14 1.34 -8.17
CA ASN A 22 -9.07 1.20 -6.71
C ASN A 22 -10.44 1.03 -6.02
N SER A 23 -11.48 0.71 -6.79
CA SER A 23 -12.79 0.32 -6.25
C SER A 23 -12.72 -1.07 -5.63
N HIS A 24 -13.38 -1.26 -4.49
CA HIS A 24 -13.49 -2.56 -3.83
C HIS A 24 -14.14 -3.59 -4.78
N PRO A 25 -13.68 -4.85 -4.84
CA PRO A 25 -14.16 -5.83 -5.81
C PRO A 25 -15.66 -6.14 -5.69
N GLU A 26 -16.22 -6.06 -4.48
CA GLU A 26 -17.62 -6.40 -4.21
C GLU A 26 -18.45 -5.22 -3.66
N LEU A 27 -17.81 -4.23 -3.05
CA LEU A 27 -18.51 -3.17 -2.32
C LEU A 27 -18.55 -1.92 -3.19
N HIS A 28 -19.64 -1.16 -3.14
CA HIS A 28 -19.80 0.10 -3.89
C HIS A 28 -19.03 1.27 -3.26
N ARG A 29 -17.73 1.07 -2.98
CA ARG A 29 -16.82 2.07 -2.43
C ARG A 29 -15.40 1.87 -2.93
N SER A 30 -14.57 2.91 -2.85
CA SER A 30 -13.12 2.78 -2.95
C SER A 30 -12.55 1.95 -1.79
N ILE A 31 -11.35 1.39 -1.98
CA ILE A 31 -10.62 0.76 -0.89
C ILE A 31 -10.38 1.74 0.26
N THR A 32 -10.38 1.22 1.48
CA THR A 32 -10.04 1.99 2.68
C THR A 32 -8.53 2.19 2.76
N PRO A 33 -8.05 3.20 3.52
CA PRO A 33 -6.63 3.33 3.82
C PRO A 33 -6.02 2.08 4.45
N ARG A 34 -6.79 1.31 5.22
CA ARG A 34 -6.28 0.07 5.82
C ARG A 34 -6.10 -1.05 4.79
N GLU A 35 -7.03 -1.18 3.85
CA GLU A 35 -6.90 -2.12 2.74
C GLU A 35 -5.68 -1.76 1.85
N ALA A 36 -5.52 -0.47 1.53
CA ALA A 36 -4.35 0.03 0.80
C ALA A 36 -3.03 -0.25 1.54
N ALA A 37 -2.99 -0.05 2.86
CA ALA A 37 -1.82 -0.33 3.69
C ALA A 37 -1.45 -1.83 3.68
N ARG A 38 -2.43 -2.74 3.74
CA ARG A 38 -2.20 -4.18 3.63
C ARG A 38 -1.61 -4.57 2.28
N ILE A 39 -2.11 -3.99 1.19
CA ILE A 39 -1.57 -4.20 -0.15
C ILE A 39 -0.11 -3.74 -0.21
N GLN A 40 0.18 -2.59 0.39
CA GLN A 40 1.55 -2.08 0.57
C GLN A 40 2.36 -2.86 1.62
N SER A 41 1.91 -4.03 2.07
CA SER A 41 2.62 -4.91 3.01
C SER A 41 2.87 -4.32 4.40
N PHE A 42 2.11 -3.30 4.80
CA PHE A 42 2.14 -2.82 6.18
C PHE A 42 1.45 -3.83 7.10
N ARG A 43 1.96 -3.96 8.32
CA ARG A 43 1.29 -4.73 9.36
C ARG A 43 0.00 -4.02 9.78
N ASP A 44 -1.00 -4.80 10.17
CA ASP A 44 -2.30 -4.28 10.57
C ASP A 44 -2.23 -3.35 11.80
N ASN A 45 -1.24 -3.60 12.67
CA ASN A 45 -0.98 -2.78 13.85
C ASN A 45 -0.14 -1.51 13.57
N TYR A 46 0.23 -1.25 12.30
CA TYR A 46 0.95 -0.04 11.96
C TYR A 46 0.02 1.18 12.00
N ILE A 47 0.39 2.16 12.82
CA ILE A 47 -0.38 3.38 13.05
C ILE A 47 0.10 4.47 12.10
N PHE A 48 -0.82 5.01 11.31
CA PHE A 48 -0.59 6.22 10.51
C PHE A 48 -1.20 7.42 11.23
N TYR A 49 -0.51 8.56 11.19
CA TYR A 49 -0.93 9.77 11.90
C TYR A 49 -1.39 10.85 10.92
N GLY A 50 -2.32 11.70 11.37
CA GLY A 50 -2.86 12.84 10.62
C GLY A 50 -4.25 12.59 10.06
N ASN A 51 -4.71 13.52 9.20
CA ASN A 51 -6.01 13.42 8.57
C ASN A 51 -6.03 12.34 7.46
N LYS A 52 -7.23 11.98 6.99
CA LYS A 52 -7.43 10.95 5.95
C LYS A 52 -6.53 11.16 4.73
N THR A 53 -6.47 12.38 4.19
CA THR A 53 -5.66 12.71 3.02
C THR A 53 -4.16 12.53 3.26
N SER A 54 -3.67 12.93 4.44
CA SER A 54 -2.27 12.72 4.84
C SER A 54 -1.94 11.24 4.98
N VAL A 55 -2.86 10.43 5.53
CA VAL A 55 -2.69 8.98 5.64
C VAL A 55 -2.67 8.32 4.26
N CYS A 56 -3.58 8.69 3.35
CA CYS A 56 -3.56 8.19 1.97
C CYS A 56 -2.24 8.52 1.25
N LYS A 57 -1.73 9.74 1.42
CA LYS A 57 -0.42 10.15 0.88
C LYS A 57 0.74 9.35 1.47
N GLN A 58 0.74 9.12 2.79
CA GLN A 58 1.76 8.31 3.45
C GLN A 58 1.79 6.87 2.91
N ILE A 59 0.61 6.25 2.74
CA ILE A 59 0.52 4.89 2.22
C ILE A 59 0.92 4.83 0.74
N GLY A 60 0.44 5.75 -0.09
CA GLY A 60 0.71 5.76 -1.52
C GLY A 60 2.18 6.01 -1.88
N ASN A 61 2.85 6.90 -1.14
CA ASN A 61 4.25 7.23 -1.38
C ASN A 61 5.24 6.30 -0.67
N ALA A 62 4.77 5.40 0.20
CA ALA A 62 5.65 4.52 0.95
C ALA A 62 6.24 3.42 0.08
N VAL A 63 7.45 2.99 0.43
CA VAL A 63 8.02 1.74 -0.08
C VAL A 63 7.44 0.57 0.72
N PRO A 64 6.94 -0.50 0.06
CA PRO A 64 6.39 -1.64 0.77
C PRO A 64 7.41 -2.24 1.76
N PRO A 65 7.09 -2.45 3.05
CA PRO A 65 8.05 -2.95 4.03
C PRO A 65 8.68 -4.30 3.69
N LEU A 66 7.94 -5.20 3.04
CA LEU A 66 8.49 -6.48 2.60
C LEU A 66 9.52 -6.33 1.47
N LEU A 67 9.30 -5.39 0.55
CA LEU A 67 10.28 -5.06 -0.50
C LEU A 67 11.55 -4.46 0.12
N ALA A 68 11.39 -3.51 1.05
CA ALA A 68 12.50 -2.91 1.78
C ALA A 68 13.30 -3.96 2.58
N LEU A 69 12.62 -4.92 3.21
CA LEU A 69 13.26 -6.02 3.92
C LEU A 69 14.08 -6.92 3.00
N ALA A 70 13.53 -7.29 1.83
CA ALA A 70 14.23 -8.10 0.85
C ALA A 70 15.50 -7.39 0.34
N LEU A 71 15.40 -6.09 0.03
CA LEU A 71 16.52 -5.27 -0.39
C LEU A 71 17.59 -5.16 0.71
N GLY A 72 17.18 -4.89 1.96
CA GLY A 72 18.10 -4.80 3.10
C GLY A 72 18.87 -6.10 3.35
N LYS A 73 18.21 -7.26 3.19
CA LYS A 73 18.87 -8.57 3.27
C LYS A 73 19.90 -8.76 2.15
N ALA A 74 19.58 -8.35 0.92
CA ALA A 74 20.50 -8.44 -0.21
C ALA A 74 21.74 -7.56 0.01
N ILE A 75 21.56 -6.33 0.49
CA ILE A 75 22.66 -5.42 0.83
C ILE A 75 23.54 -6.02 1.93
N LEU A 76 22.94 -6.50 3.03
CA LEU A 76 23.69 -7.11 4.14
C LEU A 76 24.49 -8.33 3.68
N LYS A 77 23.94 -9.15 2.78
CA LYS A 77 24.66 -10.28 2.18
C LYS A 77 25.86 -9.81 1.35
N SER A 78 25.72 -8.70 0.62
CA SER A 78 26.81 -8.11 -0.16
C SER A 78 27.91 -7.50 0.69
N LEU A 79 27.59 -6.98 1.88
CA LEU A 79 28.56 -6.37 2.80
C LEU A 79 29.34 -7.40 3.64
N LYS A 80 28.83 -8.64 3.75
CA LYS A 80 29.49 -9.75 4.46
C LYS A 80 30.45 -10.56 3.57
N LYS A 81 30.63 -10.14 2.32
CA LYS A 81 31.65 -10.66 1.40
C LYS A 81 32.95 -9.91 1.61
#